data_AF-A0A8T7I1B2-F1
#
_entry.id   AF-A0A8T7I1B2-F1
#
_cell.length_a   1.000
_cell.length_b   1.000
_cell.length_c   1.000
_cell.angle_alpha   90.00
_cell.angle_beta   90.00
_cell.angle_gamma   90.00
#
_symmetry.space_group_name_H-M   'P 1'
#
loop_
_entity.id
_entity.type
_entity.pdbx_description
1 polymer ?
#
loop_
_entity_poly.entity_id
_entity_poly.type
_entity_poly.pdbx_seq_one_letter_code
_entity_poly.pdbx_strand_id
1 'polypeptide(L)'
;PGGALSVVNTTSSYSPNDKLNLALPNNTQADDLLMLFLSRTDDLLPLRLNGWQAGAACFKTTNGQSSCHEIPDCIEFDGDYCLRFDGGRGRDLATVVFYKTALANEPDMSFNLRGNKPTWAILTTLRGANNQTPIYDVNTASNDRSPDSRFPSVNGPLGGLLLLSMAFDDTTARDDFLAPSGMSTLQWIAGSDEAGYLYAQSLAAAGATGERVTRGPGGPNAKDALIALTVQPKNDDTGGNQSIRFERSIISGSDDVEQRANGAMYVNSSDLELVYDNGNQIVGLRFTNIELPARAQIESAYIQFTVDESNSQSTQLAIRIENSDSAAAFATQDNALSQRDQSSKFVSWQPQSWTSIGAQGADQRTPNLAELVQDVVNRPQWQSGNNLAFFISGNGERTAQSFEKSASNAARLMINYRMPEQNNQPQVIEAETYQASADVRVANNHDGYFDTGFVDYGGLNAWAEWPSLDVAKSGRYRITFRYANRDSMARPMQLSINNRDISEVAFTPTQSWTDWQSAELEVDLASGANDIKLTVSTVEGGPNLDRIIVTPIE
;
A
#
# COMPACT_ATOMS: atom_id res chain seq x y z
N PRO A 1 0.49 24.31 6.97
CA PRO A 1 -0.47 24.65 5.90
C PRO A 1 -0.75 23.41 5.03
N GLY A 2 -1.54 22.47 5.55
CA GLY A 2 -1.96 21.27 4.83
C GLY A 2 -3.20 21.57 3.99
N GLY A 3 -3.01 21.88 2.71
CA GLY A 3 -4.12 21.94 1.75
C GLY A 3 -4.56 20.55 1.31
N ALA A 4 -5.77 20.43 0.77
CA ALA A 4 -6.23 19.18 0.14
C ALA A 4 -5.28 18.78 -1.01
N LEU A 5 -5.08 17.47 -1.18
CA LEU A 5 -4.31 16.91 -2.28
C LEU A 5 -4.84 17.45 -3.61
N SER A 6 -3.96 18.08 -4.38
CA SER A 6 -4.31 18.72 -5.64
C SER A 6 -3.15 18.73 -6.63
N VAL A 7 -3.50 18.75 -7.92
CA VAL A 7 -2.54 18.98 -9.00
C VAL A 7 -2.21 20.47 -9.04
N VAL A 8 -0.95 20.82 -8.86
CA VAL A 8 -0.46 22.20 -8.96
C VAL A 8 -0.34 22.59 -10.42
N ASN A 9 0.46 21.82 -11.17
CA ASN A 9 0.69 22.03 -12.60
C ASN A 9 1.35 20.80 -13.22
N THR A 10 1.34 20.70 -14.54
CA THR A 10 1.93 19.61 -15.31
C THR A 10 2.72 20.17 -16.50
N THR A 11 3.89 19.62 -16.76
CA THR A 11 4.72 19.89 -17.94
C THR A 11 4.99 18.59 -18.68
N SER A 12 5.44 18.70 -19.93
CA SER A 12 5.85 17.54 -20.71
C SER A 12 6.93 17.90 -21.70
N SER A 13 7.62 16.88 -22.19
CA SER A 13 8.65 17.00 -23.21
C SER A 13 8.66 15.75 -24.06
N TYR A 14 8.96 15.91 -25.34
CA TYR A 14 9.14 14.83 -26.29
C TYR A 14 10.51 15.02 -26.94
N SER A 15 11.23 13.92 -27.11
CA SER A 15 12.45 13.89 -27.86
C SER A 15 12.41 12.75 -28.88
N PRO A 16 12.78 13.00 -30.15
CA PRO A 16 12.96 11.92 -31.13
C PRO A 16 14.24 11.11 -30.86
N ASN A 17 15.04 11.47 -29.86
CA ASN A 17 16.29 10.84 -29.48
C ASN A 17 16.34 10.58 -27.96
N ASP A 18 17.52 10.21 -27.46
CA ASP A 18 17.77 9.81 -26.08
C ASP A 18 17.84 10.95 -25.06
N LYS A 19 17.96 12.21 -25.51
CA LYS A 19 18.06 13.36 -24.61
C LYS A 19 16.72 14.05 -24.45
N LEU A 20 16.21 14.07 -23.22
CA LEU A 20 14.99 14.75 -22.85
C LEU A 20 15.31 15.92 -21.91
N ASN A 21 14.75 17.10 -22.20
CA ASN A 21 14.80 18.25 -21.27
C ASN A 21 13.39 18.61 -20.87
N LEU A 22 13.13 18.68 -19.58
CA LEU A 22 11.78 18.82 -19.01
C LEU A 22 11.79 19.98 -18.01
N ALA A 23 10.97 20.99 -18.29
CA ALA A 23 10.81 22.13 -17.40
C ALA A 23 10.08 21.73 -16.13
N LEU A 24 10.50 22.27 -14.99
CA LEU A 24 9.76 22.11 -13.73
C LEU A 24 8.36 22.74 -13.87
N PRO A 25 7.28 22.09 -13.39
CA PRO A 25 5.96 22.71 -13.46
C PRO A 25 5.89 24.01 -12.66
N ASN A 26 5.31 25.05 -13.27
CA ASN A 26 5.19 26.36 -12.61
C ASN A 26 4.45 26.25 -11.27
N ASN A 27 4.88 27.05 -10.29
CA ASN A 27 4.37 27.07 -8.92
C ASN A 27 4.69 25.84 -8.07
N THR A 28 5.61 24.97 -8.52
CA THR A 28 6.21 23.95 -7.65
C THR A 28 6.90 24.60 -6.46
N GLN A 29 6.67 24.05 -5.29
CA GLN A 29 7.26 24.48 -4.02
C GLN A 29 8.07 23.32 -3.42
N ALA A 30 8.97 23.64 -2.49
CA ALA A 30 9.57 22.63 -1.62
C ALA A 30 8.45 21.77 -1.02
N ASP A 31 8.70 20.47 -0.85
CA ASP A 31 7.75 19.53 -0.23
C ASP A 31 6.50 19.21 -1.06
N ASP A 32 6.34 19.75 -2.28
CA ASP A 32 5.40 19.18 -3.24
C ASP A 32 5.93 17.81 -3.73
N LEU A 33 5.03 16.88 -4.08
CA LEU A 33 5.40 15.62 -4.73
C LEU A 33 5.52 15.85 -6.23
N LEU A 34 6.65 15.44 -6.80
CA LEU A 34 6.86 15.36 -8.24
C LEU A 34 6.59 13.93 -8.69
N MET A 35 5.73 13.76 -9.69
CA MET A 35 5.52 12.48 -10.35
C MET A 35 5.85 12.59 -11.84
N LEU A 36 6.82 11.80 -12.26
CA LEU A 36 7.37 11.72 -13.61
C LEU A 36 6.88 10.44 -14.28
N PHE A 37 6.09 10.59 -15.32
CA PHE A 37 5.69 9.52 -16.23
C PHE A 37 6.66 9.56 -17.40
N LEU A 38 7.61 8.63 -17.42
CA LEU A 38 8.62 8.53 -18.48
C LEU A 38 8.28 7.33 -19.36
N SER A 39 8.20 7.54 -20.66
CA SER A 39 7.82 6.50 -21.61
C SER A 39 8.78 6.43 -22.79
N ARG A 40 8.82 5.25 -23.39
CA ARG A 40 9.65 4.97 -24.54
C ARG A 40 9.08 3.86 -25.40
N THR A 41 9.16 4.03 -26.71
CA THR A 41 8.94 2.96 -27.69
C THR A 41 10.27 2.41 -28.21
N ASP A 42 10.26 1.15 -28.64
CA ASP A 42 11.33 0.47 -29.37
C ASP A 42 12.71 0.34 -28.68
N ASP A 43 12.81 0.64 -27.38
CA ASP A 43 14.08 0.59 -26.63
C ASP A 43 13.89 0.33 -25.13
N LEU A 44 15.01 0.30 -24.42
CA LEU A 44 15.09 0.16 -22.98
C LEU A 44 14.71 1.47 -22.28
N LEU A 45 13.94 1.32 -21.21
CA LEU A 45 13.64 2.36 -20.25
C LEU A 45 14.30 2.01 -18.91
N PRO A 46 14.89 2.98 -18.18
CA PRO A 46 15.44 2.71 -16.87
C PRO A 46 14.34 2.32 -15.87
N LEU A 47 14.63 1.35 -15.01
CA LEU A 47 13.84 0.97 -13.84
C LEU A 47 14.22 1.78 -12.59
N ARG A 48 15.38 2.44 -12.61
CA ARG A 48 15.90 3.26 -11.52
C ARG A 48 16.39 4.61 -12.08
N LEU A 49 16.11 5.68 -11.36
CA LEU A 49 16.60 7.03 -11.69
C LEU A 49 17.15 7.67 -10.42
N ASN A 50 18.37 8.19 -10.48
CA ASN A 50 19.03 8.79 -9.32
C ASN A 50 18.20 9.93 -8.72
N GLY A 51 17.92 9.84 -7.42
CA GLY A 51 17.09 10.80 -6.69
C GLY A 51 15.58 10.63 -6.91
N TRP A 52 15.15 9.54 -7.55
CA TRP A 52 13.75 9.21 -7.76
C TRP A 52 13.44 7.78 -7.29
N GLN A 53 12.24 7.59 -6.78
CA GLN A 53 11.69 6.26 -6.48
C GLN A 53 10.80 5.82 -7.63
N ALA A 54 10.91 4.57 -8.06
CA ALA A 54 10.02 3.98 -9.05
C ALA A 54 8.74 3.48 -8.34
N GLY A 55 7.58 3.82 -8.88
CA GLY A 55 6.29 3.58 -8.23
C GLY A 55 5.33 2.68 -8.99
N ALA A 56 5.39 2.69 -10.32
CA ALA A 56 4.60 1.84 -11.19
C ALA A 56 5.32 1.69 -12.53
N ALA A 57 5.07 0.61 -13.25
CA ALA A 57 5.56 0.50 -14.62
C ALA A 57 4.54 -0.18 -15.53
N CYS A 58 4.83 -0.24 -16.82
CA CYS A 58 4.21 -1.18 -17.72
C CYS A 58 5.16 -1.37 -18.89
N PHE A 59 5.65 -2.58 -19.09
CA PHE A 59 6.56 -2.94 -20.18
C PHE A 59 5.90 -3.94 -21.14
N LYS A 60 5.93 -3.62 -22.43
CA LYS A 60 5.47 -4.49 -23.52
C LYS A 60 6.65 -5.00 -24.33
N THR A 61 6.57 -6.26 -24.73
CA THR A 61 7.47 -6.91 -25.70
C THR A 61 6.88 -6.91 -27.10
N THR A 62 5.56 -6.90 -27.20
CA THR A 62 4.83 -6.84 -28.47
C THR A 62 3.51 -6.12 -28.24
N ASN A 63 3.00 -5.48 -29.29
CA ASN A 63 1.64 -4.93 -29.30
C ASN A 63 0.56 -5.91 -28.77
N GLY A 64 0.65 -7.20 -29.11
CA GLY A 64 -0.34 -8.21 -28.70
C GLY A 64 -0.30 -8.67 -27.24
N GLN A 65 0.62 -8.16 -26.41
CA GLN A 65 0.82 -8.63 -25.03
C GLN A 65 -0.36 -8.22 -24.13
N SER A 66 -1.02 -9.19 -23.48
CA SER A 66 -2.26 -8.97 -22.72
C SER A 66 -2.08 -8.42 -21.30
N SER A 67 -0.84 -8.37 -20.80
CA SER A 67 -0.54 -7.97 -19.43
C SER A 67 0.80 -7.25 -19.44
N CYS A 68 0.91 -6.14 -18.72
CA CYS A 68 2.18 -5.45 -18.57
C CYS A 68 3.18 -6.34 -17.83
N HIS A 69 4.46 -6.26 -18.19
CA HIS A 69 5.50 -6.60 -17.23
C HIS A 69 5.75 -5.42 -16.31
N GLU A 70 6.04 -5.71 -15.05
CA GLU A 70 6.36 -4.75 -14.00
C GLU A 70 7.85 -4.81 -13.63
N ILE A 71 8.32 -3.85 -12.84
CA ILE A 71 9.71 -3.80 -12.35
C ILE A 71 10.16 -5.14 -11.72
N PRO A 72 9.37 -5.82 -10.88
CA PRO A 72 9.77 -7.10 -10.28
C PRO A 72 9.86 -8.27 -11.27
N ASP A 73 9.26 -8.15 -12.45
CA ASP A 73 9.26 -9.20 -13.47
C ASP A 73 10.57 -9.22 -14.29
N CYS A 74 11.46 -8.25 -14.06
CA CYS A 74 12.74 -8.20 -14.72
C CYS A 74 13.64 -9.34 -14.25
N ILE A 75 14.17 -10.11 -15.19
CA ILE A 75 15.00 -11.28 -14.91
C ILE A 75 16.46 -11.11 -15.34
N GLU A 76 16.79 -10.00 -15.99
CA GLU A 76 18.15 -9.69 -16.44
C GLU A 76 18.35 -8.17 -16.49
N PHE A 77 19.34 -7.69 -15.74
CA PHE A 77 19.62 -6.26 -15.57
C PHE A 77 20.94 -5.86 -16.24
N ASP A 78 21.01 -4.60 -16.70
CA ASP A 78 22.24 -3.90 -17.10
C ASP A 78 22.22 -2.51 -16.48
N GLY A 79 22.86 -2.40 -15.31
CA GLY A 79 22.74 -1.23 -14.44
C GLY A 79 21.27 -0.96 -14.09
N ASP A 80 20.79 0.24 -14.41
CA ASP A 80 19.43 0.68 -14.13
C ASP A 80 18.38 0.17 -15.13
N TYR A 81 18.76 -0.62 -16.13
CA TYR A 81 17.87 -1.06 -17.21
C TYR A 81 17.53 -2.55 -17.12
N CYS A 82 16.30 -2.91 -17.49
CA CYS A 82 15.93 -4.30 -17.70
C CYS A 82 16.26 -4.75 -19.12
N LEU A 83 17.15 -5.73 -19.28
CA LEU A 83 17.46 -6.30 -20.60
C LEU A 83 16.43 -7.34 -21.06
N ARG A 84 15.78 -8.03 -20.10
CA ARG A 84 14.89 -9.15 -20.39
C ARG A 84 13.83 -9.36 -19.30
N PHE A 85 12.62 -9.65 -19.76
CA PHE A 85 11.49 -10.12 -18.97
C PHE A 85 11.17 -11.58 -19.35
N ASP A 86 10.42 -12.29 -18.52
CA ASP A 86 9.91 -13.59 -18.93
C ASP A 86 8.96 -13.42 -20.13
N GLY A 87 9.22 -14.13 -21.23
CA GLY A 87 8.47 -13.95 -22.48
C GLY A 87 8.90 -12.77 -23.36
N GLY A 88 9.97 -12.02 -23.04
CA GLY A 88 10.36 -10.92 -23.91
C GLY A 88 11.47 -9.97 -23.46
N ARG A 89 11.58 -8.81 -24.14
CA ARG A 89 12.59 -7.77 -23.85
C ARG A 89 12.00 -6.47 -23.32
N GLY A 90 10.68 -6.31 -23.31
CA GLY A 90 10.04 -5.08 -22.82
C GLY A 90 10.38 -3.83 -23.63
N ARG A 91 10.68 -3.99 -24.94
CA ARG A 91 11.15 -2.91 -25.82
C ARG A 91 10.10 -2.36 -26.76
N ASP A 92 8.91 -2.93 -26.84
CA ASP A 92 7.87 -2.47 -27.77
C ASP A 92 7.36 -1.11 -27.28
N LEU A 93 6.80 -1.06 -26.08
CA LEU A 93 6.38 0.17 -25.44
C LEU A 93 6.52 0.03 -23.93
N ALA A 94 7.06 1.05 -23.28
CA ALA A 94 7.29 1.03 -21.85
C ALA A 94 6.99 2.37 -21.21
N THR A 95 6.37 2.36 -20.03
CA THR A 95 6.24 3.52 -19.14
C THR A 95 6.72 3.14 -17.75
N VAL A 96 7.48 4.02 -17.11
CA VAL A 96 7.79 3.94 -15.67
C VAL A 96 7.39 5.26 -15.02
N VAL A 97 6.66 5.14 -13.91
CA VAL A 97 6.27 6.26 -13.06
C VAL A 97 7.29 6.39 -11.95
N PHE A 98 8.00 7.50 -11.94
CA PHE A 98 8.93 7.87 -10.89
C PHE A 98 8.32 8.96 -10.01
N TYR A 99 8.69 9.01 -8.75
CA TYR A 99 8.32 10.10 -7.87
C TYR A 99 9.46 10.52 -6.94
N LYS A 100 9.40 11.78 -6.52
CA LYS A 100 10.27 12.32 -5.46
C LYS A 100 9.64 13.55 -4.83
N THR A 101 10.17 13.97 -3.69
CA THR A 101 9.85 15.26 -3.08
C THR A 101 10.63 16.38 -3.75
N ALA A 102 9.94 17.47 -4.11
CA ALA A 102 10.55 18.67 -4.64
C ALA A 102 11.42 19.37 -3.59
N LEU A 103 12.62 19.78 -4.01
CA LEU A 103 13.51 20.62 -3.23
C LEU A 103 13.07 22.09 -3.29
N ALA A 104 13.56 22.91 -2.35
CA ALA A 104 13.23 24.35 -2.32
C ALA A 104 13.69 25.13 -3.55
N ASN A 105 14.74 24.65 -4.22
CA ASN A 105 15.25 25.20 -5.48
C ASN A 105 15.34 24.09 -6.52
N GLU A 106 14.27 23.31 -6.66
CA GLU A 106 14.22 22.23 -7.64
C GLU A 106 14.53 22.78 -9.06
N PRO A 107 15.52 22.21 -9.78
CA PRO A 107 15.87 22.69 -11.11
C PRO A 107 15.00 22.03 -12.19
N ASP A 108 15.06 22.61 -13.41
CA ASP A 108 14.66 21.89 -14.61
C ASP A 108 15.49 20.60 -14.77
N MET A 109 14.90 19.60 -15.42
CA MET A 109 15.43 18.25 -15.44
C MET A 109 15.92 17.89 -16.84
N SER A 110 17.01 17.11 -16.89
CA SER A 110 17.54 16.55 -18.13
C SER A 110 17.81 15.07 -17.94
N PHE A 111 17.30 14.25 -18.86
CA PHE A 111 17.51 12.82 -18.87
C PHE A 111 18.27 12.45 -20.13
N ASN A 112 19.33 11.67 -19.95
CA ASN A 112 20.10 11.09 -21.04
C ASN A 112 19.91 9.58 -21.00
N LEU A 113 19.00 9.08 -21.83
CA LEU A 113 18.67 7.67 -21.89
C LEU A 113 19.68 6.93 -22.80
N ARG A 114 19.68 5.60 -22.77
CA ARG A 114 20.52 4.81 -23.69
C ARG A 114 19.95 4.86 -25.11
N GLY A 115 20.78 4.77 -26.16
CA GLY A 115 20.28 4.52 -27.52
C GLY A 115 19.88 5.78 -28.28
N ASN A 116 18.98 5.66 -29.26
CA ASN A 116 18.53 6.81 -30.06
C ASN A 116 17.11 6.53 -30.58
N LYS A 117 16.17 6.52 -29.63
CA LYS A 117 14.78 6.15 -29.84
C LYS A 117 13.85 7.19 -29.20
N PRO A 118 12.66 7.43 -29.77
CA PRO A 118 11.69 8.39 -29.26
C PRO A 118 11.41 8.16 -27.77
N THR A 119 11.31 9.25 -27.03
CA THR A 119 10.86 9.23 -25.64
C THR A 119 10.03 10.47 -25.36
N TRP A 120 9.02 10.30 -24.51
CA TRP A 120 8.32 11.43 -23.90
C TRP A 120 8.32 11.29 -22.39
N ALA A 121 8.19 12.44 -21.73
CA ALA A 121 7.83 12.48 -20.32
C ALA A 121 6.73 13.49 -20.05
N ILE A 122 5.93 13.18 -19.03
CA ILE A 122 5.00 14.10 -18.39
C ILE A 122 5.42 14.20 -16.92
N LEU A 123 5.61 15.42 -16.42
CA LEU A 123 5.94 15.69 -15.02
C LEU A 123 4.79 16.48 -14.40
N THR A 124 4.21 15.95 -13.34
CA THR A 124 3.14 16.59 -12.60
C THR A 124 3.59 16.90 -11.18
N THR A 125 3.26 18.10 -10.70
CA THR A 125 3.50 18.52 -9.32
C THR A 125 2.20 18.40 -8.55
N LEU A 126 2.22 17.65 -7.45
CA LEU A 126 1.10 17.45 -6.55
C LEU A 126 1.39 18.10 -5.20
N ARG A 127 0.48 18.95 -4.74
CA ARG A 127 0.57 19.59 -3.43
C ARG A 127 -0.29 18.86 -2.43
N GLY A 128 0.24 18.66 -1.22
CA GLY A 128 -0.47 17.96 -0.16
C GLY A 128 -0.60 16.46 -0.43
N ALA A 129 0.38 15.85 -1.11
CA ALA A 129 0.52 14.40 -1.24
C ALA A 129 1.41 13.84 -0.11
N ASN A 130 1.21 12.58 0.26
CA ASN A 130 2.12 11.88 1.16
C ASN A 130 3.45 11.69 0.43
N ASN A 131 4.53 12.26 0.96
CA ASN A 131 5.83 12.20 0.29
C ASN A 131 6.63 10.94 0.62
N GLN A 132 6.28 10.23 1.70
CA GLN A 132 6.94 9.00 2.13
C GLN A 132 6.41 7.78 1.36
N THR A 133 5.08 7.68 1.25
CA THR A 133 4.40 6.57 0.57
C THR A 133 3.31 7.12 -0.35
N PRO A 134 3.65 7.89 -1.40
CA PRO A 134 2.64 8.62 -2.17
C PRO A 134 1.61 7.74 -2.85
N ILE A 135 2.02 6.58 -3.36
CA ILE A 135 1.16 5.69 -4.13
C ILE A 135 0.44 4.72 -3.18
N TYR A 136 -0.88 4.71 -3.25
CA TYR A 136 -1.74 3.87 -2.42
C TYR A 136 -2.06 2.53 -3.09
N ASP A 137 -2.36 2.54 -4.39
CA ASP A 137 -2.63 1.34 -5.18
C ASP A 137 -2.26 1.57 -6.65
N VAL A 138 -1.92 0.49 -7.36
CA VAL A 138 -1.51 0.49 -8.76
C VAL A 138 -2.13 -0.71 -9.46
N ASN A 139 -2.64 -0.50 -10.67
CA ASN A 139 -3.06 -1.58 -11.54
C ASN A 139 -2.78 -1.21 -12.99
N THR A 140 -2.33 -2.16 -13.78
CA THR A 140 -1.79 -1.93 -15.12
C THR A 140 -2.48 -2.86 -16.11
N ALA A 141 -2.60 -2.40 -17.35
CA ALA A 141 -3.22 -3.16 -18.41
C ALA A 141 -2.55 -2.87 -19.74
N SER A 142 -2.63 -3.84 -20.65
CA SER A 142 -2.20 -3.67 -22.03
C SER A 142 -3.03 -4.55 -22.93
N ASN A 143 -3.19 -4.15 -24.19
CA ASN A 143 -3.99 -4.86 -25.17
C ASN A 143 -5.37 -5.22 -24.60
N ASP A 144 -6.10 -4.18 -24.22
CA ASP A 144 -7.48 -4.27 -23.77
C ASP A 144 -8.46 -4.70 -24.88
N ARG A 145 -7.95 -4.88 -26.12
CA ARG A 145 -8.65 -5.26 -27.35
C ARG A 145 -9.80 -4.31 -27.71
N SER A 146 -9.71 -3.07 -27.25
CA SER A 146 -10.69 -2.03 -27.43
C SER A 146 -10.09 -0.89 -28.25
N PRO A 147 -10.87 -0.21 -29.09
CA PRO A 147 -10.42 1.03 -29.73
C PRO A 147 -10.35 2.19 -28.73
N ASP A 148 -11.15 2.11 -27.65
CA ASP A 148 -11.07 3.00 -26.48
C ASP A 148 -10.26 2.32 -25.38
N SER A 149 -9.30 3.02 -24.78
CA SER A 149 -8.47 2.48 -23.72
C SER A 149 -9.23 2.29 -22.41
N ARG A 150 -9.12 1.10 -21.82
CA ARG A 150 -9.80 0.64 -20.60
C ARG A 150 -8.81 0.49 -19.46
N PHE A 151 -8.73 1.52 -18.64
CA PHE A 151 -7.92 1.50 -17.43
C PHE A 151 -8.55 0.60 -16.37
N PRO A 152 -7.76 -0.29 -15.75
CA PRO A 152 -8.26 -1.16 -14.69
C PRO A 152 -8.64 -0.36 -13.43
N SER A 153 -9.43 -0.98 -12.56
CA SER A 153 -9.76 -0.39 -11.26
C SER A 153 -8.56 -0.48 -10.31
N VAL A 154 -8.41 0.55 -9.50
CA VAL A 154 -7.53 0.60 -8.31
C VAL A 154 -8.36 0.98 -7.10
N ASN A 155 -7.86 0.75 -5.90
CA ASN A 155 -8.42 1.31 -4.68
C ASN A 155 -7.83 2.69 -4.42
N GLY A 156 -8.57 3.56 -3.75
CA GLY A 156 -8.04 4.84 -3.32
C GLY A 156 -8.58 5.28 -1.97
N PRO A 157 -7.87 6.16 -1.26
CA PRO A 157 -8.36 6.74 -0.02
C PRO A 157 -9.32 7.91 -0.29
N LEU A 158 -10.13 8.25 0.72
CA LEU A 158 -10.90 9.50 0.73
C LEU A 158 -9.95 10.70 0.57
N GLY A 159 -10.25 11.61 -0.36
CA GLY A 159 -9.40 12.76 -0.64
C GLY A 159 -8.13 12.42 -1.42
N GLY A 160 -7.97 11.17 -1.87
CA GLY A 160 -6.91 10.77 -2.78
C GLY A 160 -7.07 11.35 -4.19
N LEU A 161 -6.07 11.10 -5.03
CA LEU A 161 -6.07 11.50 -6.43
C LEU A 161 -5.86 10.26 -7.32
N LEU A 162 -6.83 9.94 -8.17
CA LEU A 162 -6.66 8.94 -9.21
C LEU A 162 -5.92 9.55 -10.39
N LEU A 163 -4.81 8.95 -10.79
CA LEU A 163 -4.04 9.27 -11.99
C LEU A 163 -4.10 8.10 -12.97
N LEU A 164 -4.35 8.41 -14.23
CA LEU A 164 -4.36 7.44 -15.32
C LEU A 164 -3.38 7.88 -16.40
N SER A 165 -2.38 7.04 -16.70
CA SER A 165 -1.39 7.30 -17.74
C SER A 165 -1.47 6.26 -18.85
N MET A 166 -1.61 6.74 -20.07
CA MET A 166 -1.55 5.89 -21.27
C MET A 166 -0.32 6.28 -22.09
N ALA A 167 0.48 5.28 -22.45
CA ALA A 167 1.36 5.35 -23.60
C ALA A 167 0.70 4.64 -24.78
N PHE A 168 0.87 5.19 -25.98
CA PHE A 168 0.35 4.63 -27.23
C PHE A 168 1.50 4.50 -28.23
N ASP A 169 1.69 3.28 -28.76
CA ASP A 169 2.69 2.92 -29.76
C ASP A 169 2.23 3.32 -31.17
N ASP A 170 2.05 4.63 -31.36
CA ASP A 170 1.90 5.39 -32.60
C ASP A 170 1.64 6.86 -32.22
N THR A 171 1.71 7.77 -33.18
CA THR A 171 1.16 9.13 -32.98
C THR A 171 -0.37 9.11 -32.92
N THR A 172 -0.94 9.96 -32.09
CA THR A 172 -2.39 10.16 -31.94
C THR A 172 -2.72 11.65 -31.85
N ALA A 173 -3.97 12.03 -32.13
CA ALA A 173 -4.47 13.36 -31.83
C ALA A 173 -4.97 13.44 -30.38
N ARG A 174 -4.87 14.62 -29.76
CA ARG A 174 -5.36 14.85 -28.39
C ARG A 174 -6.79 14.38 -28.15
N ASP A 175 -7.65 14.50 -29.17
CA ASP A 175 -9.08 14.19 -29.07
C ASP A 175 -9.42 12.73 -29.34
N ASP A 176 -8.45 11.88 -29.74
CA ASP A 176 -8.64 10.45 -29.96
C ASP A 176 -8.99 9.73 -28.65
N PHE A 177 -8.37 10.16 -27.56
CA PHE A 177 -8.52 9.61 -26.20
C PHE A 177 -8.80 10.72 -25.18
N LEU A 178 -10.01 11.28 -25.23
CA LEU A 178 -10.52 12.21 -24.23
C LEU A 178 -10.64 11.54 -22.85
N ALA A 179 -10.51 12.35 -21.80
CA ALA A 179 -10.59 11.88 -20.43
C ALA A 179 -11.87 11.09 -20.15
N PRO A 180 -11.80 10.00 -19.35
CA PRO A 180 -12.96 9.28 -18.85
C PRO A 180 -13.97 10.21 -18.13
N SER A 181 -15.21 9.74 -17.98
CA SER A 181 -16.26 10.52 -17.31
C SER A 181 -15.84 10.91 -15.88
N GLY A 182 -15.98 12.19 -15.53
CA GLY A 182 -15.61 12.72 -14.21
C GLY A 182 -14.10 12.99 -14.02
N MET A 183 -13.29 12.78 -15.05
CA MET A 183 -11.84 13.06 -15.02
C MET A 183 -11.48 14.25 -15.92
N SER A 184 -10.32 14.84 -15.65
CA SER A 184 -9.72 15.91 -16.45
C SER A 184 -8.44 15.41 -17.14
N THR A 185 -8.21 15.83 -18.38
CA THR A 185 -6.89 15.65 -19.02
C THR A 185 -5.91 16.65 -18.43
N LEU A 186 -4.87 16.16 -17.76
CA LEU A 186 -3.76 16.98 -17.28
C LEU A 186 -2.83 17.34 -18.42
N GLN A 187 -2.45 16.35 -19.24
CA GLN A 187 -1.54 16.58 -20.35
C GLN A 187 -1.73 15.56 -21.47
N TRP A 188 -1.43 16.01 -22.69
CA TRP A 188 -1.24 15.18 -23.87
C TRP A 188 0.07 15.59 -24.56
N ILE A 189 0.79 14.60 -25.05
CA ILE A 189 1.99 14.81 -25.85
C ILE A 189 2.06 13.76 -26.94
N ALA A 190 2.54 14.14 -28.13
CA ALA A 190 2.71 13.22 -29.24
C ALA A 190 3.96 13.56 -30.04
N GLY A 191 4.61 12.51 -30.53
CA GLY A 191 5.71 12.53 -31.48
C GLY A 191 5.28 12.04 -32.85
N SER A 192 6.28 11.59 -33.63
CA SER A 192 6.02 10.91 -34.91
C SER A 192 5.52 9.48 -34.75
N ASP A 193 5.79 8.86 -33.60
CA ASP A 193 5.69 7.41 -33.42
C ASP A 193 5.13 6.99 -32.05
N GLU A 194 4.85 7.95 -31.17
CA GLU A 194 4.33 7.66 -29.84
C GLU A 194 3.51 8.84 -29.32
N ALA A 195 2.55 8.52 -28.46
CA ALA A 195 1.78 9.51 -27.74
C ALA A 195 1.60 9.13 -26.26
N GLY A 196 1.47 10.17 -25.44
CA GLY A 196 1.29 10.07 -23.99
C GLY A 196 0.10 10.88 -23.54
N TYR A 197 -0.68 10.31 -22.62
CA TYR A 197 -1.81 10.98 -21.97
C TYR A 197 -1.70 10.81 -20.46
N LEU A 198 -2.08 11.86 -19.74
CA LEU A 198 -2.25 11.83 -18.29
C LEU A 198 -3.59 12.44 -17.92
N TYR A 199 -4.39 11.70 -17.16
CA TYR A 199 -5.69 12.14 -16.64
C TYR A 199 -5.69 12.12 -15.11
N ALA A 200 -6.56 12.93 -14.51
CA ALA A 200 -6.71 13.00 -13.06
C ALA A 200 -8.16 13.15 -12.59
N GLN A 201 -8.44 12.64 -11.39
CA GLN A 201 -9.70 12.82 -10.67
C GLN A 201 -9.47 12.80 -9.16
N SER A 202 -9.98 13.80 -8.43
CA SER A 202 -10.03 13.76 -6.97
C SER A 202 -11.07 12.74 -6.48
N LEU A 203 -10.73 11.97 -5.47
CA LEU A 203 -11.58 10.93 -4.90
C LEU A 203 -12.42 11.49 -3.76
N ALA A 204 -13.74 11.41 -3.90
CA ALA A 204 -14.70 11.83 -2.89
C ALA A 204 -15.07 10.74 -1.87
N ALA A 205 -14.57 9.52 -2.07
CA ALA A 205 -14.79 8.37 -1.19
C ALA A 205 -13.58 7.43 -1.26
N ALA A 206 -13.39 6.62 -0.22
CA ALA A 206 -12.44 5.53 -0.24
C ALA A 206 -13.02 4.30 -0.96
N GLY A 207 -12.16 3.36 -1.37
CA GLY A 207 -12.54 2.09 -2.00
C GLY A 207 -12.17 2.01 -3.48
N ALA A 208 -12.75 1.03 -4.17
CA ALA A 208 -12.48 0.77 -5.59
C ALA A 208 -12.96 1.93 -6.47
N THR A 209 -12.11 2.39 -7.37
CA THR A 209 -12.47 3.44 -8.33
C THR A 209 -13.42 2.91 -9.39
N GLY A 210 -13.35 1.63 -9.74
CA GLY A 210 -13.97 1.04 -10.92
C GLY A 210 -13.13 1.25 -12.18
N GLU A 211 -13.41 0.47 -13.23
CA GLU A 211 -12.80 0.63 -14.57
C GLU A 211 -13.05 2.05 -15.10
N ARG A 212 -12.11 2.57 -15.89
CA ARG A 212 -12.22 3.88 -16.55
C ARG A 212 -11.95 3.72 -18.03
N VAL A 213 -12.90 4.15 -18.86
CA VAL A 213 -12.81 4.06 -20.32
C VAL A 213 -12.62 5.46 -20.90
N THR A 214 -11.63 5.63 -21.78
CA THR A 214 -11.47 6.87 -22.53
C THR A 214 -12.66 7.13 -23.44
N ARG A 215 -12.79 8.36 -23.94
CA ARG A 215 -13.83 8.74 -24.90
C ARG A 215 -13.17 9.29 -26.16
N GLY A 216 -13.89 9.32 -27.28
CA GLY A 216 -13.40 9.91 -28.52
C GLY A 216 -13.50 8.93 -29.69
N PRO A 217 -12.84 9.21 -30.81
CA PRO A 217 -12.69 8.29 -31.93
C PRO A 217 -11.92 7.00 -31.59
N GLY A 218 -11.08 7.02 -30.56
CA GLY A 218 -10.19 5.90 -30.22
C GLY A 218 -9.04 5.73 -31.22
N GLY A 219 -8.30 4.63 -31.07
CA GLY A 219 -7.20 4.24 -31.94
C GLY A 219 -7.22 2.76 -32.29
N PRO A 220 -6.24 2.26 -33.06
CA PRO A 220 -6.09 0.83 -33.28
C PRO A 220 -5.92 0.06 -31.97
N ASN A 221 -6.64 -1.05 -31.83
CA ASN A 221 -6.58 -1.90 -30.65
C ASN A 221 -5.15 -2.42 -30.43
N ALA A 222 -4.79 -2.69 -29.17
CA ALA A 222 -3.53 -3.34 -28.76
C ALA A 222 -2.25 -2.49 -28.76
N LYS A 223 -2.33 -1.19 -29.04
CA LYS A 223 -1.16 -0.31 -29.05
C LYS A 223 -0.91 0.42 -27.73
N ASP A 224 -1.77 0.19 -26.76
CA ASP A 224 -1.78 0.88 -25.48
C ASP A 224 -0.98 0.15 -24.38
N ALA A 225 -0.37 0.95 -23.51
CA ALA A 225 0.16 0.56 -22.21
C ALA A 225 -0.47 1.48 -21.16
N LEU A 226 -1.23 0.90 -20.24
CA LEU A 226 -2.08 1.62 -19.30
C LEU A 226 -1.59 1.44 -17.87
N ILE A 227 -1.46 2.55 -17.15
CA ILE A 227 -1.19 2.58 -15.72
C ILE A 227 -2.31 3.36 -15.03
N ALA A 228 -3.02 2.70 -14.12
CA ALA A 228 -3.91 3.33 -13.16
C ALA A 228 -3.24 3.33 -11.78
N LEU A 229 -3.21 4.48 -11.11
CA LEU A 229 -2.69 4.57 -9.75
C LEU A 229 -3.45 5.60 -8.92
N THR A 230 -3.47 5.41 -7.61
CA THR A 230 -4.00 6.42 -6.67
C THR A 230 -2.88 7.00 -5.82
N VAL A 231 -2.91 8.33 -5.67
CA VAL A 231 -2.02 9.06 -4.77
C VAL A 231 -2.78 9.37 -3.49
N GLN A 232 -2.18 9.05 -2.34
CA GLN A 232 -2.76 9.37 -1.05
C GLN A 232 -2.38 10.80 -0.62
N PRO A 233 -3.32 11.53 0.01
CA PRO A 233 -3.04 12.86 0.53
C PRO A 233 -1.98 12.78 1.61
N LYS A 234 -1.23 13.88 1.77
CA LYS A 234 -0.33 14.07 2.90
C LYS A 234 -1.19 13.94 4.14
N ASN A 235 -0.77 13.08 5.05
CA ASN A 235 -1.27 13.18 6.41
C ASN A 235 -0.92 14.61 6.85
N ASP A 236 -1.92 15.48 6.99
CA ASP A 236 -1.83 16.49 8.05
C ASP A 236 -1.39 15.69 9.29
N ASP A 237 -0.59 16.24 10.20
CA ASP A 237 -0.13 15.58 11.45
C ASP A 237 -1.28 15.10 12.38
N THR A 238 -2.48 14.92 11.85
CA THR A 238 -3.68 14.30 12.37
C THR A 238 -4.00 12.92 11.77
N GLY A 239 -3.26 12.40 10.77
CA GLY A 239 -3.57 11.11 10.10
C GLY A 239 -3.40 9.84 10.95
N GLY A 240 -2.67 9.91 12.06
CA GLY A 240 -2.67 8.89 13.12
C GLY A 240 -3.64 9.19 14.27
N ASN A 241 -4.44 10.25 14.17
CA ASN A 241 -5.28 10.77 15.25
C ASN A 241 -6.74 11.01 14.86
N GLN A 242 -7.11 10.85 13.57
CA GLN A 242 -8.49 10.92 13.12
C GLN A 242 -9.15 9.53 13.17
N SER A 243 -10.23 9.46 13.93
CA SER A 243 -11.16 8.34 13.98
C SER A 243 -11.94 8.23 12.66
N ILE A 244 -11.74 7.15 11.93
CA ILE A 244 -12.47 6.79 10.70
C ILE A 244 -13.62 5.87 11.08
N ARG A 245 -14.83 6.21 10.63
CA ARG A 245 -16.03 5.38 10.83
C ARG A 245 -16.28 4.47 9.62
N PHE A 246 -16.36 3.18 9.88
CA PHE A 246 -16.75 2.12 8.95
C PHE A 246 -18.09 1.52 9.38
N GLU A 247 -18.95 1.23 8.40
CA GLU A 247 -20.26 0.61 8.58
C GLU A 247 -20.47 -0.50 7.55
N ARG A 248 -20.94 -1.66 7.99
CA ARG A 248 -21.30 -2.76 7.09
C ARG A 248 -22.56 -3.49 7.55
N SER A 249 -23.57 -3.52 6.71
CA SER A 249 -24.76 -4.37 6.90
C SER A 249 -24.49 -5.81 6.47
N ILE A 250 -25.25 -6.73 7.02
CA ILE A 250 -25.46 -8.05 6.42
C ILE A 250 -26.16 -7.86 5.06
N ILE A 251 -25.67 -8.57 4.04
CA ILE A 251 -26.12 -8.41 2.64
C ILE A 251 -26.62 -9.72 2.00
N SER A 252 -26.63 -10.81 2.76
CA SER A 252 -27.08 -12.13 2.32
C SER A 252 -27.73 -12.85 3.50
N GLY A 253 -28.81 -13.59 3.26
CA GLY A 253 -29.49 -14.38 4.30
C GLY A 253 -28.65 -15.52 4.86
N SER A 254 -27.67 -15.99 4.09
CA SER A 254 -26.70 -16.98 4.57
C SER A 254 -25.66 -16.41 5.55
N ASP A 255 -25.75 -15.13 5.88
CA ASP A 255 -24.78 -14.43 6.74
C ASP A 255 -25.36 -14.04 8.12
N ASP A 256 -26.64 -14.31 8.40
CA ASP A 256 -27.27 -14.28 9.73
C ASP A 256 -28.04 -15.57 10.03
N VAL A 257 -27.32 -16.54 10.59
CA VAL A 257 -27.78 -17.92 10.69
C VAL A 257 -27.83 -18.41 12.13
N GLU A 258 -28.58 -19.47 12.37
CA GLU A 258 -28.81 -20.02 13.70
C GLU A 258 -28.48 -21.52 13.73
N GLN A 259 -27.87 -21.97 14.81
CA GLN A 259 -27.57 -23.38 15.03
C GLN A 259 -28.19 -23.85 16.34
N ARG A 260 -29.17 -24.76 16.24
CA ARG A 260 -29.85 -25.35 17.40
C ARG A 260 -28.90 -26.22 18.23
N ALA A 261 -29.30 -26.51 19.48
CA ALA A 261 -28.57 -27.39 20.39
C ALA A 261 -28.30 -28.81 19.84
N ASN A 262 -29.12 -29.31 18.91
CA ASN A 262 -28.91 -30.60 18.25
C ASN A 262 -27.98 -30.52 17.02
N GLY A 263 -27.45 -29.33 16.71
CA GLY A 263 -26.54 -29.09 15.58
C GLY A 263 -27.23 -28.61 14.31
N ALA A 264 -28.56 -28.69 14.20
CA ALA A 264 -29.26 -28.31 12.97
C ALA A 264 -29.10 -26.81 12.66
N MET A 265 -28.77 -26.51 11.40
CA MET A 265 -28.61 -25.15 10.87
C MET A 265 -29.91 -24.58 10.32
N TYR A 266 -30.19 -23.31 10.65
CA TYR A 266 -31.28 -22.49 10.12
C TYR A 266 -30.65 -21.27 9.45
N VAL A 267 -30.79 -21.17 8.14
CA VAL A 267 -30.08 -20.18 7.30
C VAL A 267 -31.03 -19.28 6.51
N ASN A 268 -32.31 -19.28 6.89
CA ASN A 268 -33.39 -18.58 6.21
C ASN A 268 -34.54 -18.23 7.17
N SER A 269 -34.22 -18.02 8.45
CA SER A 269 -35.22 -17.64 9.45
C SER A 269 -35.71 -16.21 9.18
N SER A 270 -37.01 -15.96 9.33
CA SER A 270 -37.54 -14.59 9.29
C SER A 270 -37.15 -13.78 10.51
N ASP A 271 -36.78 -14.44 11.60
CA ASP A 271 -36.55 -13.81 12.87
C ASP A 271 -35.16 -14.25 13.35
N LEU A 272 -34.39 -13.31 13.91
CA LEU A 272 -33.05 -13.57 14.41
C LEU A 272 -33.11 -13.60 15.94
N GLU A 273 -33.37 -14.78 16.50
CA GLU A 273 -33.43 -14.96 17.94
C GLU A 273 -32.02 -15.00 18.51
N LEU A 274 -31.68 -13.99 19.30
CA LEU A 274 -30.44 -13.95 20.06
C LEU A 274 -30.50 -14.99 21.18
N VAL A 275 -30.12 -16.21 20.80
CA VAL A 275 -29.90 -17.42 21.58
C VAL A 275 -31.12 -18.27 21.91
N TYR A 276 -32.28 -17.73 22.28
CA TYR A 276 -33.40 -18.57 22.68
C TYR A 276 -34.59 -18.44 21.73
N ASP A 277 -35.01 -19.57 21.16
CA ASP A 277 -36.30 -19.77 20.50
C ASP A 277 -37.05 -20.91 21.22
N ASN A 278 -37.01 -22.12 20.69
CA ASN A 278 -37.54 -23.33 21.35
C ASN A 278 -36.46 -24.08 22.18
N GLY A 279 -35.35 -23.40 22.45
CA GLY A 279 -34.16 -23.88 23.13
C GLY A 279 -32.95 -22.98 22.83
N ASN A 280 -31.87 -23.13 23.61
CA ASN A 280 -30.66 -22.32 23.40
C ASN A 280 -29.95 -22.73 22.09
N GLN A 281 -29.52 -21.73 21.32
CA GLN A 281 -28.86 -21.85 20.03
C GLN A 281 -27.61 -20.97 19.95
N ILE A 282 -26.81 -21.17 18.91
CA ILE A 282 -25.70 -20.29 18.54
C ILE A 282 -26.17 -19.46 17.34
N VAL A 283 -25.97 -18.15 17.41
CA VAL A 283 -26.21 -17.24 16.28
C VAL A 283 -24.88 -16.91 15.62
N GLY A 284 -24.83 -16.99 14.30
CA GLY A 284 -23.67 -16.62 13.49
C GLY A 284 -23.98 -15.40 12.63
N LEU A 285 -23.15 -14.36 12.72
CA LEU A 285 -23.28 -13.13 11.94
C LEU A 285 -22.00 -12.90 11.14
N ARG A 286 -22.08 -12.88 9.81
CA ARG A 286 -20.93 -12.66 8.92
C ARG A 286 -21.07 -11.34 8.18
N PHE A 287 -20.03 -10.52 8.26
CA PHE A 287 -19.95 -9.25 7.55
C PHE A 287 -18.86 -9.37 6.48
N THR A 288 -19.26 -9.25 5.22
CA THR A 288 -18.35 -9.36 4.06
C THR A 288 -17.67 -8.04 3.73
N ASN A 289 -16.53 -8.08 3.04
CA ASN A 289 -15.87 -6.91 2.45
C ASN A 289 -15.62 -5.81 3.50
N ILE A 290 -14.87 -6.17 4.53
CA ILE A 290 -14.46 -5.26 5.61
C ILE A 290 -13.25 -4.47 5.13
N GLU A 291 -13.49 -3.22 4.77
CA GLU A 291 -12.49 -2.32 4.16
C GLU A 291 -11.63 -1.63 5.23
N LEU A 292 -11.06 -2.44 6.13
CA LEU A 292 -10.10 -1.99 7.14
C LEU A 292 -8.68 -2.41 6.73
N PRO A 293 -7.69 -1.51 6.79
CA PRO A 293 -6.31 -1.88 6.55
C PRO A 293 -5.80 -2.86 7.63
N ALA A 294 -4.79 -3.66 7.29
CA ALA A 294 -4.09 -4.49 8.27
C ALA A 294 -3.56 -3.65 9.43
N ARG A 295 -3.70 -4.18 10.65
CA ARG A 295 -3.27 -3.53 11.91
C ARG A 295 -3.92 -2.17 12.18
N ALA A 296 -5.09 -1.89 11.59
CA ALA A 296 -5.91 -0.74 11.99
C ALA A 296 -6.05 -0.69 13.52
N GLN A 297 -5.88 0.50 14.11
CA GLN A 297 -6.08 0.69 15.55
C GLN A 297 -7.58 0.85 15.82
N ILE A 298 -8.22 -0.18 16.36
CA ILE A 298 -9.67 -0.20 16.59
C ILE A 298 -9.98 0.55 17.89
N GLU A 299 -10.65 1.69 17.78
CA GLU A 299 -11.07 2.49 18.94
C GLU A 299 -12.37 1.97 19.54
N SER A 300 -13.32 1.63 18.67
CA SER A 300 -14.61 1.05 19.07
C SER A 300 -15.18 0.19 17.96
N ALA A 301 -15.82 -0.92 18.32
CA ALA A 301 -16.62 -1.71 17.40
C ALA A 301 -17.92 -2.16 18.09
N TYR A 302 -19.05 -2.19 17.39
CA TYR A 302 -20.29 -2.77 17.91
C TYR A 302 -21.20 -3.24 16.78
N ILE A 303 -22.07 -4.20 17.08
CA ILE A 303 -23.15 -4.60 16.17
C ILE A 303 -24.43 -3.87 16.61
N GLN A 304 -25.10 -3.21 15.66
CA GLN A 304 -26.41 -2.60 15.83
C GLN A 304 -27.48 -3.55 15.33
N PHE A 305 -28.44 -3.87 16.20
CA PHE A 305 -29.64 -4.63 15.86
C PHE A 305 -30.87 -3.71 15.72
N THR A 306 -31.89 -4.21 15.03
CA THR A 306 -33.23 -3.63 14.97
C THR A 306 -34.20 -4.58 15.67
N VAL A 307 -34.98 -4.09 16.63
CA VAL A 307 -35.96 -4.91 17.36
C VAL A 307 -37.01 -5.44 16.40
N ASP A 308 -37.25 -6.74 16.46
CA ASP A 308 -38.34 -7.36 15.73
C ASP A 308 -39.52 -7.68 16.64
N GLU A 309 -39.25 -8.29 17.80
CA GLU A 309 -40.27 -8.61 18.80
C GLU A 309 -39.93 -8.00 20.16
N SER A 310 -40.98 -7.67 20.93
CA SER A 310 -40.78 -7.12 22.26
C SER A 310 -40.55 -8.22 23.28
N ASN A 311 -39.41 -8.19 23.98
CA ASN A 311 -39.08 -9.14 25.03
C ASN A 311 -38.38 -8.40 26.20
N SER A 312 -38.74 -8.77 27.43
CA SER A 312 -38.20 -8.18 28.67
C SER A 312 -37.59 -9.20 29.62
N GLN A 313 -37.42 -10.46 29.17
CA GLN A 313 -36.77 -11.50 29.93
C GLN A 313 -35.31 -11.12 30.21
N SER A 314 -34.80 -11.51 31.39
CA SER A 314 -33.39 -11.40 31.70
C SER A 314 -32.57 -12.20 30.68
N THR A 315 -31.58 -11.54 30.07
CA THR A 315 -30.81 -12.09 28.95
C THR A 315 -29.32 -11.84 29.19
N GLN A 316 -28.53 -12.89 29.02
CA GLN A 316 -27.08 -12.88 29.20
C GLN A 316 -26.42 -13.60 28.04
N LEU A 317 -25.71 -12.83 27.22
CA LEU A 317 -25.08 -13.27 25.99
C LEU A 317 -23.55 -13.17 26.10
N ALA A 318 -22.86 -13.97 25.31
CA ALA A 318 -21.43 -13.96 25.08
C ALA A 318 -21.18 -13.88 23.58
N ILE A 319 -20.39 -12.88 23.18
CA ILE A 319 -20.04 -12.61 21.79
C ILE A 319 -18.58 -13.00 21.56
N ARG A 320 -18.34 -13.84 20.57
CA ARG A 320 -17.03 -14.26 20.08
C ARG A 320 -16.84 -13.85 18.62
N ILE A 321 -15.60 -13.89 18.14
CA ILE A 321 -15.26 -13.64 16.73
C ILE A 321 -14.53 -14.87 16.16
N GLU A 322 -14.62 -15.12 14.87
CA GLU A 322 -13.84 -16.18 14.20
C GLU A 322 -12.34 -15.83 14.17
N ASN A 323 -11.49 -16.78 14.51
CA ASN A 323 -10.04 -16.64 14.55
C ASN A 323 -9.40 -16.96 13.18
N SER A 324 -9.86 -16.27 12.14
CA SER A 324 -9.43 -16.45 10.76
C SER A 324 -9.08 -15.12 10.10
N ASP A 325 -8.18 -15.12 9.11
CA ASP A 325 -7.84 -13.91 8.34
C ASP A 325 -9.01 -13.40 7.51
N SER A 326 -9.86 -14.29 7.01
CA SER A 326 -11.11 -13.95 6.31
C SER A 326 -12.15 -15.06 6.52
N ALA A 327 -13.27 -14.72 7.15
CA ALA A 327 -14.33 -15.68 7.46
C ALA A 327 -15.01 -16.22 6.19
N ALA A 328 -14.98 -17.54 6.02
CA ALA A 328 -15.71 -18.22 4.95
C ALA A 328 -17.24 -18.16 5.18
N ALA A 329 -18.03 -18.24 4.10
CA ALA A 329 -19.48 -18.31 4.18
C ALA A 329 -19.95 -19.45 5.11
N PHE A 330 -21.04 -19.24 5.85
CA PHE A 330 -21.56 -20.29 6.74
C PHE A 330 -22.06 -21.48 5.91
N ALA A 331 -21.67 -22.68 6.34
CA ALA A 331 -22.13 -23.91 5.71
C ALA A 331 -23.51 -24.31 6.27
N THR A 332 -24.27 -25.07 5.49
CA THR A 332 -25.61 -25.55 5.87
C THR A 332 -25.59 -26.91 6.58
N GLN A 333 -24.41 -27.54 6.68
CA GLN A 333 -24.25 -28.81 7.38
C GLN A 333 -24.42 -28.65 8.90
N ASP A 334 -24.86 -29.71 9.58
CA ASP A 334 -25.01 -29.69 11.02
C ASP A 334 -23.70 -29.31 11.73
N ASN A 335 -23.83 -28.54 12.80
CA ASN A 335 -22.74 -28.07 13.66
C ASN A 335 -21.80 -27.03 13.03
N ALA A 336 -22.16 -26.45 11.88
CA ALA A 336 -21.32 -25.53 11.12
C ALA A 336 -20.87 -24.27 11.88
N LEU A 337 -21.60 -23.78 12.89
CA LEU A 337 -21.16 -22.65 13.73
C LEU A 337 -20.30 -23.13 14.90
N SER A 338 -20.71 -24.19 15.58
CA SER A 338 -19.99 -24.71 16.76
C SER A 338 -18.61 -25.30 16.43
N GLN A 339 -18.37 -25.65 15.17
CA GLN A 339 -17.09 -26.17 14.68
C GLN A 339 -16.15 -25.09 14.14
N ARG A 340 -16.58 -23.82 14.07
CA ARG A 340 -15.72 -22.72 13.67
C ARG A 340 -14.61 -22.51 14.70
N ASP A 341 -13.44 -22.10 14.24
CA ASP A 341 -12.36 -21.68 15.14
C ASP A 341 -12.72 -20.34 15.76
N GLN A 342 -13.42 -20.36 16.89
CA GLN A 342 -13.85 -19.14 17.59
C GLN A 342 -12.77 -18.66 18.56
N SER A 343 -12.67 -17.33 18.72
CA SER A 343 -11.77 -16.70 19.68
C SER A 343 -11.98 -17.25 21.10
N SER A 344 -10.90 -17.44 21.85
CA SER A 344 -10.97 -17.80 23.28
C SER A 344 -11.49 -16.64 24.13
N LYS A 345 -11.18 -15.40 23.74
CA LYS A 345 -11.77 -14.17 24.28
C LYS A 345 -13.24 -14.04 23.87
N PHE A 346 -14.03 -13.42 24.74
CA PHE A 346 -15.43 -13.10 24.47
C PHE A 346 -15.83 -11.82 25.20
N VAL A 347 -16.83 -11.13 24.67
CA VAL A 347 -17.46 -9.97 25.33
C VAL A 347 -18.80 -10.39 25.90
N SER A 348 -19.00 -10.13 27.20
CA SER A 348 -20.27 -10.38 27.89
C SER A 348 -21.26 -9.25 27.60
N TRP A 349 -22.50 -9.59 27.25
CA TRP A 349 -23.56 -8.63 26.96
C TRP A 349 -24.85 -8.98 27.72
N GLN A 350 -25.37 -8.02 28.48
CA GLN A 350 -26.69 -8.08 29.11
C GLN A 350 -27.60 -7.03 28.45
N PRO A 351 -28.26 -7.36 27.32
CA PRO A 351 -29.13 -6.39 26.65
C PRO A 351 -30.29 -5.97 27.55
N GLN A 352 -30.57 -4.65 27.55
CA GLN A 352 -31.78 -4.13 28.18
C GLN A 352 -33.04 -4.70 27.49
N SER A 353 -34.20 -4.54 28.14
CA SER A 353 -35.48 -4.97 27.57
C SER A 353 -35.75 -4.27 26.24
N TRP A 354 -36.19 -5.02 25.24
CA TRP A 354 -36.60 -4.47 23.95
C TRP A 354 -38.12 -4.38 23.95
N THR A 355 -38.67 -3.17 24.15
CA THR A 355 -40.13 -2.98 24.32
C THR A 355 -40.82 -2.36 23.11
N SER A 356 -40.05 -1.96 22.10
CA SER A 356 -40.55 -1.19 20.95
C SER A 356 -40.03 -1.79 19.66
N ILE A 357 -40.92 -2.38 18.85
CA ILE A 357 -40.60 -2.94 17.53
C ILE A 357 -40.02 -1.83 16.63
N GLY A 358 -38.97 -2.16 15.89
CA GLY A 358 -38.24 -1.23 15.03
C GLY A 358 -37.24 -0.32 15.75
N ALA A 359 -37.10 -0.43 17.08
CA ALA A 359 -36.07 0.32 17.80
C ALA A 359 -34.67 -0.14 17.41
N GLN A 360 -33.74 0.80 17.29
CA GLN A 360 -32.34 0.58 16.91
C GLN A 360 -31.43 1.58 17.63
N GLY A 361 -31.67 1.74 18.93
CA GLY A 361 -30.97 2.67 19.81
C GLY A 361 -29.79 2.03 20.53
N ALA A 362 -29.32 2.70 21.59
CA ALA A 362 -28.22 2.20 22.43
C ALA A 362 -28.52 0.83 23.08
N ASP A 363 -29.78 0.57 23.42
CA ASP A 363 -30.22 -0.70 24.04
C ASP A 363 -30.14 -1.90 23.09
N GLN A 364 -30.08 -1.66 21.78
CA GLN A 364 -29.96 -2.68 20.72
C GLN A 364 -28.53 -2.78 20.18
N ARG A 365 -27.56 -2.13 20.81
CA ARG A 365 -26.13 -2.24 20.45
C ARG A 365 -25.44 -3.24 21.36
N THR A 366 -24.52 -4.01 20.80
CA THR A 366 -23.58 -4.78 21.61
C THR A 366 -22.67 -3.85 22.42
N PRO A 367 -22.00 -4.34 23.48
CA PRO A 367 -20.88 -3.65 24.09
C PRO A 367 -19.73 -3.52 23.10
N ASN A 368 -18.68 -2.79 23.48
CA ASN A 368 -17.53 -2.57 22.63
C ASN A 368 -16.81 -3.89 22.30
N LEU A 369 -16.73 -4.22 21.02
CA LEU A 369 -16.08 -5.40 20.44
C LEU A 369 -14.67 -5.11 19.93
N ALA A 370 -14.13 -3.91 20.19
CA ALA A 370 -12.85 -3.46 19.63
C ALA A 370 -11.72 -4.46 19.83
N GLU A 371 -11.58 -5.06 21.01
CA GLU A 371 -10.52 -6.03 21.30
C GLU A 371 -10.63 -7.29 20.44
N LEU A 372 -11.84 -7.80 20.23
CA LEU A 372 -12.08 -8.97 19.37
C LEU A 372 -11.71 -8.67 17.91
N VAL A 373 -12.12 -7.49 17.41
CA VAL A 373 -11.80 -7.05 16.05
C VAL A 373 -10.30 -6.79 15.91
N GLN A 374 -9.67 -6.18 16.91
CA GLN A 374 -8.25 -5.87 16.94
C GLN A 374 -7.39 -7.13 16.78
N ASP A 375 -7.75 -8.20 17.50
CA ASP A 375 -7.04 -9.49 17.41
C ASP A 375 -7.07 -10.04 15.98
N VAL A 376 -8.18 -9.89 15.24
CA VAL A 376 -8.32 -10.38 13.87
C VAL A 376 -7.60 -9.49 12.86
N VAL A 377 -7.74 -8.17 12.93
CA VAL A 377 -7.06 -7.24 11.97
C VAL A 377 -5.54 -7.19 12.17
N ASN A 378 -5.04 -7.64 13.33
CA ASN A 378 -3.61 -7.78 13.61
C ASN A 378 -2.98 -9.04 13.01
N ARG A 379 -3.79 -9.97 12.47
CA ARG A 379 -3.27 -11.22 11.94
C ARG A 379 -2.42 -10.95 10.68
N PRO A 380 -1.33 -11.70 10.46
CA PRO A 380 -0.37 -11.41 9.40
C PRO A 380 -0.93 -11.43 7.97
N GLN A 381 -2.03 -12.15 7.72
CA GLN A 381 -2.64 -12.29 6.40
C GLN A 381 -3.97 -11.53 6.29
N TRP A 382 -4.31 -10.67 7.28
CA TRP A 382 -5.44 -9.76 7.14
C TRP A 382 -5.20 -8.78 5.98
N GLN A 383 -6.22 -8.61 5.13
CA GLN A 383 -6.24 -7.67 4.02
C GLN A 383 -7.57 -6.92 4.00
N SER A 384 -7.55 -5.67 3.52
CA SER A 384 -8.78 -4.91 3.29
C SER A 384 -9.67 -5.65 2.29
N GLY A 385 -10.95 -5.78 2.60
CA GLY A 385 -11.90 -6.60 1.86
C GLY A 385 -12.13 -8.01 2.44
N ASN A 386 -11.37 -8.40 3.47
CA ASN A 386 -11.62 -9.65 4.19
C ASN A 386 -12.95 -9.63 4.96
N ASN A 387 -13.41 -10.80 5.41
CA ASN A 387 -14.69 -10.96 6.08
C ASN A 387 -14.50 -11.21 7.58
N LEU A 388 -15.43 -10.71 8.40
CA LEU A 388 -15.50 -11.02 9.84
C LEU A 388 -16.74 -11.87 10.12
N ALA A 389 -16.63 -12.83 11.04
CA ALA A 389 -17.77 -13.58 11.56
C ALA A 389 -17.80 -13.52 13.09
N PHE A 390 -18.99 -13.25 13.63
CA PHE A 390 -19.26 -13.20 15.07
C PHE A 390 -20.20 -14.32 15.47
N PHE A 391 -20.05 -14.81 16.70
CA PHE A 391 -20.87 -15.88 17.27
C PHE A 391 -21.48 -15.39 18.58
N ILE A 392 -22.78 -15.55 18.72
CA ILE A 392 -23.53 -15.18 19.92
C ILE A 392 -24.11 -16.44 20.56
N SER A 393 -23.84 -16.61 21.85
CA SER A 393 -24.32 -17.73 22.67
C SER A 393 -24.71 -17.22 24.06
N GLY A 394 -25.42 -18.01 24.87
CA GLY A 394 -25.82 -17.57 26.21
C GLY A 394 -27.15 -18.13 26.70
N ASN A 395 -27.96 -17.28 27.32
CA ASN A 395 -29.33 -17.57 27.73
C ASN A 395 -30.20 -16.31 27.70
N GLY A 396 -31.51 -16.52 27.71
CA GLY A 396 -32.49 -15.46 27.52
C GLY A 396 -32.71 -15.16 26.04
N GLU A 397 -33.50 -14.13 25.76
CA GLU A 397 -34.12 -13.92 24.46
C GLU A 397 -34.18 -12.44 24.11
N ARG A 398 -33.70 -12.12 22.91
CA ARG A 398 -33.98 -10.87 22.20
C ARG A 398 -34.14 -11.20 20.73
N THR A 399 -35.21 -10.72 20.10
CA THR A 399 -35.50 -11.03 18.70
C THR A 399 -35.21 -9.81 17.84
N ALA A 400 -34.25 -9.96 16.93
CA ALA A 400 -33.85 -8.93 15.98
C ALA A 400 -34.37 -9.23 14.57
N GLN A 401 -34.42 -8.22 13.71
CA GLN A 401 -34.76 -8.43 12.30
C GLN A 401 -33.62 -9.17 11.60
N SER A 402 -33.93 -10.30 10.99
CA SER A 402 -33.04 -10.99 10.06
C SER A 402 -33.03 -10.30 8.69
N PHE A 403 -32.05 -10.67 7.87
CA PHE A 403 -31.95 -10.25 6.49
C PHE A 403 -33.17 -10.67 5.67
N GLU A 404 -33.67 -11.89 5.87
CA GLU A 404 -34.83 -12.45 5.18
C GLU A 404 -36.08 -11.61 5.39
N LYS A 405 -36.28 -11.11 6.62
CA LYS A 405 -37.43 -10.26 6.94
C LYS A 405 -37.24 -8.84 6.45
N SER A 406 -36.05 -8.26 6.64
CA SER A 406 -35.75 -6.93 6.14
C SER A 406 -34.26 -6.68 5.95
N ALA A 407 -33.79 -6.81 4.71
CA ALA A 407 -32.41 -6.48 4.33
C ALA A 407 -31.98 -5.05 4.75
N SER A 408 -32.90 -4.08 4.79
CA SER A 408 -32.59 -2.70 5.22
C SER A 408 -32.41 -2.55 6.73
N ASN A 409 -32.94 -3.48 7.52
CA ASN A 409 -32.93 -3.44 8.98
C ASN A 409 -32.11 -4.59 9.60
N ALA A 410 -31.47 -5.43 8.77
CA ALA A 410 -30.55 -6.46 9.17
C ALA A 410 -29.40 -5.90 10.04
N ALA A 411 -28.73 -6.78 10.77
CA ALA A 411 -27.64 -6.38 11.67
C ALA A 411 -26.54 -5.60 10.94
N ARG A 412 -25.98 -4.59 11.61
CA ARG A 412 -24.92 -3.71 11.08
C ARG A 412 -23.71 -3.67 11.99
N LEU A 413 -22.54 -3.92 11.43
CA LEU A 413 -21.27 -3.74 12.11
C LEU A 413 -20.81 -2.30 11.98
N MET A 414 -20.53 -1.67 13.11
CA MET A 414 -20.03 -0.30 13.23
C MET A 414 -18.63 -0.35 13.80
N ILE A 415 -17.64 0.23 13.13
CA ILE A 415 -16.26 0.31 13.61
C ILE A 415 -15.75 1.73 13.50
N ASN A 416 -15.19 2.26 14.58
CA ASN A 416 -14.33 3.43 14.54
C ASN A 416 -12.88 2.97 14.71
N TYR A 417 -12.01 3.35 13.79
CA TYR A 417 -10.61 2.96 13.79
C TYR A 417 -9.69 4.10 13.36
N ARG A 418 -8.40 3.96 13.63
CA ARG A 418 -7.37 4.81 13.05
C ARG A 418 -6.49 3.98 12.14
N MET A 419 -5.88 4.63 11.16
CA MET A 419 -4.85 4.00 10.35
C MET A 419 -3.74 3.44 11.27
N PRO A 420 -3.15 2.29 10.94
CA PRO A 420 -2.02 1.75 11.71
C PRO A 420 -0.96 2.83 11.90
N GLU A 421 -0.44 2.97 13.11
CA GLU A 421 0.72 3.83 13.36
C GLU A 421 1.88 3.31 12.51
N GLN A 422 2.23 4.04 11.45
CA GLN A 422 3.20 3.60 10.44
C GLN A 422 4.65 3.48 10.95
N ASN A 423 4.92 3.74 12.23
CA ASN A 423 6.28 4.01 12.73
C ASN A 423 6.81 3.08 13.81
N ASN A 424 6.17 1.92 14.04
CA ASN A 424 6.72 0.85 14.89
C ASN A 424 7.29 -0.33 14.08
N GLN A 425 7.61 -0.16 12.80
CA GLN A 425 8.26 -1.19 11.99
C GLN A 425 9.72 -0.84 11.70
N PRO A 426 10.63 -1.84 11.70
CA PRO A 426 12.00 -1.62 11.25
C PRO A 426 12.04 -1.10 9.81
N GLN A 427 12.67 0.04 9.58
CA GLN A 427 12.98 0.52 8.24
C GLN A 427 14.21 -0.21 7.73
N VAL A 428 14.10 -0.87 6.58
CA VAL A 428 15.21 -1.60 5.94
C VAL A 428 15.75 -0.77 4.79
N ILE A 429 17.05 -0.55 4.78
CA ILE A 429 17.80 0.16 3.76
C ILE A 429 18.83 -0.83 3.21
N GLU A 430 18.76 -1.11 1.90
CA GLU A 430 19.80 -1.86 1.21
C GLU A 430 21.06 -1.00 1.14
N ALA A 431 22.19 -1.51 1.62
CA ALA A 431 23.39 -0.69 1.79
C ALA A 431 23.90 -0.18 0.44
N GLU A 432 23.75 -0.94 -0.64
CA GLU A 432 24.16 -0.54 -1.99
C GLU A 432 23.41 0.68 -2.55
N THR A 433 22.36 1.17 -1.88
CA THR A 433 21.56 2.32 -2.30
C THR A 433 22.08 3.67 -1.79
N TYR A 434 23.32 3.72 -1.28
CA TYR A 434 23.94 4.97 -0.82
C TYR A 434 23.90 6.05 -1.92
N GLN A 435 23.66 7.32 -1.53
CA GLN A 435 23.52 8.42 -2.50
C GLN A 435 24.79 9.25 -2.65
N ALA A 436 25.69 9.19 -1.68
CA ALA A 436 26.99 9.85 -1.72
C ALA A 436 28.06 8.94 -1.13
N SER A 437 29.28 8.99 -1.67
CA SER A 437 30.38 8.15 -1.22
C SER A 437 31.76 8.65 -1.64
N ALA A 438 32.80 8.09 -1.03
CA ALA A 438 34.16 8.10 -1.54
C ALA A 438 34.85 6.77 -1.27
N ASP A 439 35.57 6.23 -2.26
CA ASP A 439 36.33 4.97 -2.19
C ASP A 439 35.50 3.77 -1.71
N VAL A 440 34.27 3.63 -2.21
CA VAL A 440 33.43 2.44 -2.01
C VAL A 440 32.91 1.96 -3.36
N ARG A 441 32.49 0.69 -3.44
CA ARG A 441 31.83 0.14 -4.63
C ARG A 441 30.71 -0.82 -4.24
N VAL A 442 29.74 -0.98 -5.13
CA VAL A 442 28.78 -2.07 -5.03
C VAL A 442 29.41 -3.34 -5.62
N ALA A 443 29.29 -4.45 -4.89
CA ALA A 443 29.75 -5.76 -5.31
C ALA A 443 28.69 -6.83 -4.99
N ASN A 444 28.81 -7.99 -5.63
CA ASN A 444 27.86 -9.09 -5.53
C ASN A 444 28.53 -10.47 -5.64
N ASN A 445 29.85 -10.53 -5.44
CA ASN A 445 30.67 -11.71 -5.66
C ASN A 445 30.79 -12.64 -4.44
N HIS A 446 29.95 -12.44 -3.43
CA HIS A 446 29.87 -13.24 -2.20
C HIS A 446 28.41 -13.53 -1.86
N ASP A 447 27.97 -14.78 -2.00
CA ASP A 447 26.57 -15.16 -1.81
C ASP A 447 26.01 -14.82 -0.41
N GLY A 448 24.70 -14.68 -0.34
CA GLY A 448 23.96 -14.49 0.92
C GLY A 448 23.66 -13.03 1.28
N TYR A 449 24.03 -12.06 0.43
CA TYR A 449 23.48 -10.70 0.49
C TYR A 449 22.00 -10.70 0.07
N PHE A 450 21.30 -9.62 0.38
CA PHE A 450 19.93 -9.39 -0.05
C PHE A 450 19.86 -8.42 -1.22
N ASP A 451 18.77 -8.51 -1.99
CA ASP A 451 18.53 -7.68 -3.17
C ASP A 451 19.67 -7.79 -4.22
N THR A 452 20.40 -6.71 -4.49
CA THR A 452 21.27 -6.63 -5.68
C THR A 452 22.75 -6.75 -5.39
N GLY A 453 23.18 -6.51 -4.15
CA GLY A 453 24.57 -6.62 -3.77
C GLY A 453 24.85 -6.18 -2.34
N PHE A 454 26.03 -5.63 -2.14
CA PHE A 454 26.50 -5.07 -0.89
C PHE A 454 27.55 -3.99 -1.19
N VAL A 455 27.81 -3.13 -0.21
CA VAL A 455 28.89 -2.13 -0.25
C VAL A 455 30.20 -2.76 0.18
N ASP A 456 31.19 -2.72 -0.70
CA ASP A 456 32.59 -3.04 -0.43
C ASP A 456 33.37 -1.73 -0.25
N TYR A 457 33.85 -1.51 0.97
CA TYR A 457 34.57 -0.30 1.34
C TYR A 457 36.07 -0.42 1.04
N GLY A 458 36.64 0.63 0.46
CA GLY A 458 38.07 0.83 0.31
C GLY A 458 38.77 1.16 1.63
N GLY A 459 39.87 1.89 1.56
CA GLY A 459 40.79 2.09 2.68
C GLY A 459 40.36 3.15 3.70
N LEU A 460 41.32 3.65 4.46
CA LEU A 460 41.10 4.68 5.48
C LEU A 460 40.39 5.91 4.88
N ASN A 461 39.34 6.39 5.56
CA ASN A 461 38.45 7.47 5.13
C ASN A 461 37.52 7.15 3.95
N ALA A 462 37.44 5.91 3.47
CA ALA A 462 36.34 5.50 2.59
C ALA A 462 35.00 5.70 3.32
N TRP A 463 33.96 6.13 2.62
CA TRP A 463 32.66 6.39 3.25
C TRP A 463 31.49 6.22 2.29
N ALA A 464 30.32 5.92 2.85
CA ALA A 464 29.03 5.91 2.18
C ALA A 464 27.98 6.60 3.06
N GLU A 465 27.04 7.29 2.42
CA GLU A 465 25.99 8.08 3.07
C GLU A 465 24.62 7.80 2.45
N TRP A 466 23.64 7.60 3.33
CA TRP A 466 22.22 7.42 3.04
C TRP A 466 21.49 8.65 3.60
N PRO A 467 21.28 9.69 2.78
CA PRO A 467 20.61 10.88 3.23
C PRO A 467 19.09 10.67 3.31
N SER A 468 18.42 11.53 4.08
CA SER A 468 16.96 11.61 4.12
C SER A 468 16.25 10.33 4.61
N LEU A 469 16.84 9.61 5.56
CA LEU A 469 16.11 8.60 6.33
C LEU A 469 15.03 9.27 7.18
N ASP A 470 13.78 9.14 6.76
CA ASP A 470 12.66 9.81 7.43
C ASP A 470 12.12 8.96 8.59
N VAL A 471 12.13 9.52 9.81
CA VAL A 471 11.50 8.88 10.98
C VAL A 471 10.44 9.80 11.58
N ALA A 472 9.26 9.29 11.92
CA ALA A 472 8.12 10.17 12.22
C ALA A 472 8.09 10.75 13.63
N LYS A 473 8.87 10.21 14.56
CA LYS A 473 8.99 10.73 15.92
C LYS A 473 10.46 10.81 16.28
N SER A 474 10.86 11.95 16.83
CA SER A 474 12.17 12.06 17.47
C SER A 474 12.24 11.07 18.64
N GLY A 475 13.34 10.35 18.76
CA GLY A 475 13.49 9.36 19.83
C GLY A 475 14.73 8.50 19.65
N ARG A 476 14.82 7.46 20.48
CA ARG A 476 15.92 6.51 20.41
C ARG A 476 15.57 5.38 19.43
N TYR A 477 16.52 5.06 18.56
CA TYR A 477 16.41 4.00 17.56
C TYR A 477 17.62 3.08 17.65
N ARG A 478 17.41 1.79 17.40
CA ARG A 478 18.47 0.82 17.14
C ARG A 478 18.74 0.77 15.65
N ILE A 479 19.99 1.02 15.26
CA ILE A 479 20.48 0.78 13.92
C ILE A 479 21.20 -0.56 13.91
N THR A 480 20.77 -1.47 13.06
CA THR A 480 21.38 -2.79 12.85
C THR A 480 22.03 -2.83 11.48
N PHE A 481 23.32 -3.12 11.44
CA PHE A 481 24.11 -3.24 10.22
C PHE A 481 24.35 -4.72 9.93
N ARG A 482 23.84 -5.23 8.82
CA ARG A 482 24.16 -6.59 8.33
C ARG A 482 25.44 -6.55 7.51
N TYR A 483 26.43 -7.35 7.87
CA TYR A 483 27.77 -7.25 7.31
C TYR A 483 28.50 -8.60 7.26
N ALA A 484 29.54 -8.68 6.43
CA ALA A 484 30.54 -9.74 6.47
C ALA A 484 31.94 -9.14 6.60
N ASN A 485 32.84 -9.83 7.30
CA ASN A 485 34.24 -9.45 7.49
C ASN A 485 35.10 -10.72 7.64
N ARG A 486 35.75 -11.21 6.59
CA ARG A 486 36.52 -12.48 6.70
C ARG A 486 37.83 -12.37 7.51
N ASP A 487 38.28 -11.15 7.81
CA ASP A 487 39.62 -10.94 8.35
C ASP A 487 39.70 -11.32 9.82
N SER A 488 40.92 -11.51 10.33
CA SER A 488 41.15 -11.90 11.73
C SER A 488 40.98 -10.74 12.74
N MET A 489 40.77 -9.50 12.25
CA MET A 489 40.63 -8.29 13.06
C MET A 489 39.30 -7.59 12.76
N ALA A 490 38.78 -6.87 13.74
CA ALA A 490 37.61 -6.02 13.53
C ALA A 490 37.95 -4.85 12.59
N ARG A 491 36.97 -4.43 11.77
CA ARG A 491 37.07 -3.30 10.83
C ARG A 491 36.15 -2.17 11.28
N PRO A 492 36.51 -1.37 12.30
CA PRO A 492 35.62 -0.34 12.84
C PRO A 492 35.37 0.80 11.84
N MET A 493 34.18 1.38 11.92
CA MET A 493 33.80 2.57 11.15
C MET A 493 33.12 3.60 12.05
N GLN A 494 33.41 4.88 11.85
CA GLN A 494 32.72 6.00 12.49
C GLN A 494 31.32 6.16 11.89
N LEU A 495 30.28 6.06 12.72
CA LEU A 495 28.91 6.46 12.39
C LEU A 495 28.73 7.95 12.66
N SER A 496 28.18 8.67 11.69
CA SER A 496 27.73 10.04 11.84
C SER A 496 26.24 10.14 11.48
N ILE A 497 25.48 10.90 12.27
CA ILE A 497 24.07 11.22 12.03
C ILE A 497 23.96 12.73 11.82
N ASN A 498 23.35 13.16 10.72
CA ASN A 498 23.17 14.59 10.38
C ASN A 498 24.50 15.37 10.45
N ASN A 499 25.56 14.81 9.88
CA ASN A 499 26.93 15.34 9.89
C ASN A 499 27.57 15.51 11.29
N ARG A 500 27.07 14.79 12.31
CA ARG A 500 27.69 14.73 13.64
C ARG A 500 28.15 13.31 13.95
N ASP A 501 29.41 13.18 14.33
CA ASP A 501 29.98 11.91 14.75
C ASP A 501 29.32 11.42 16.04
N ILE A 502 28.79 10.19 16.00
CA ILE A 502 28.08 9.55 17.11
C ILE A 502 28.99 8.57 17.85
N SER A 503 29.42 7.52 17.17
CA SER A 503 30.28 6.48 17.76
C SER A 503 30.91 5.60 16.67
N GLU A 504 31.95 4.85 17.01
CA GLU A 504 32.47 3.81 16.14
C GLU A 504 31.64 2.52 16.27
N VAL A 505 31.27 1.95 15.14
CA VAL A 505 30.65 0.63 15.04
C VAL A 505 31.74 -0.39 14.75
N ALA A 506 31.91 -1.37 15.65
CA ALA A 506 32.90 -2.43 15.48
C ALA A 506 32.33 -3.59 14.65
N PHE A 507 32.88 -3.79 13.47
CA PHE A 507 32.55 -4.93 12.60
C PHE A 507 33.55 -6.07 12.81
N THR A 508 33.23 -6.96 13.76
CA THR A 508 34.10 -8.07 14.18
C THR A 508 34.28 -9.13 13.09
N PRO A 509 35.36 -9.96 13.15
CA PRO A 509 35.53 -11.10 12.26
C PRO A 509 34.30 -12.00 12.16
N THR A 510 33.93 -12.32 10.92
CA THR A 510 33.00 -13.38 10.51
C THR A 510 33.79 -14.57 9.98
N GLN A 511 33.20 -15.77 9.92
CA GLN A 511 33.94 -16.97 9.51
C GLN A 511 34.34 -16.96 8.03
N SER A 512 33.60 -16.22 7.18
CA SER A 512 33.83 -16.10 5.75
C SER A 512 33.08 -14.89 5.17
N TRP A 513 33.36 -14.51 3.93
CA TRP A 513 32.59 -13.44 3.25
C TRP A 513 31.13 -13.79 2.93
N THR A 514 30.76 -15.07 3.04
CA THR A 514 29.38 -15.53 2.87
C THR A 514 28.69 -15.76 4.22
N ASP A 515 29.39 -15.52 5.33
CA ASP A 515 28.87 -15.60 6.70
C ASP A 515 28.50 -14.19 7.17
N TRP A 516 27.24 -13.81 6.92
CA TRP A 516 26.72 -12.49 7.24
C TRP A 516 26.22 -12.43 8.68
N GLN A 517 26.67 -11.44 9.43
CA GLN A 517 26.34 -11.18 10.83
C GLN A 517 25.76 -9.77 11.01
N SER A 518 25.39 -9.41 12.24
CA SER A 518 24.84 -8.08 12.55
C SER A 518 25.67 -7.35 13.61
N ALA A 519 25.84 -6.05 13.43
CA ALA A 519 26.35 -5.12 14.43
C ALA A 519 25.27 -4.10 14.75
N GLU A 520 25.11 -3.70 16.01
CA GLU A 520 24.03 -2.82 16.45
C GLU A 520 24.56 -1.60 17.18
N LEU A 521 23.88 -0.46 17.02
CA LEU A 521 24.12 0.75 17.79
C LEU A 521 22.81 1.50 18.04
N GLU A 522 22.63 2.02 19.24
CA GLU A 522 21.48 2.87 19.58
C GLU A 522 21.83 4.34 19.39
N VAL A 523 20.98 5.09 18.70
CA VAL A 523 21.17 6.51 18.40
C VAL A 523 19.87 7.29 18.62
N ASP A 524 19.99 8.59 18.86
CA ASP A 524 18.84 9.50 18.84
C ASP A 524 18.65 10.05 17.42
N LEU A 525 17.45 9.86 16.86
CA LEU A 525 17.06 10.42 15.57
C LEU A 525 16.06 11.57 15.78
N ALA A 526 16.15 12.59 14.94
CA ALA A 526 15.17 13.67 14.91
C ALA A 526 13.93 13.23 14.13
N SER A 527 12.76 13.79 14.46
CA SER A 527 11.58 13.63 13.59
C SER A 527 11.88 14.24 12.22
N GLY A 528 11.49 13.57 11.15
CA GLY A 528 11.81 13.96 9.78
C GLY A 528 13.05 13.23 9.24
N ALA A 529 13.62 13.78 8.18
CA ALA A 529 14.83 13.31 7.52
C ALA A 529 16.06 13.31 8.44
N ASN A 530 16.81 12.21 8.43
CA ASN A 530 18.12 12.06 9.06
C ASN A 530 19.12 11.48 8.06
N ASP A 531 20.34 12.01 8.04
CA ASP A 531 21.41 11.50 7.19
C ASP A 531 22.26 10.50 7.98
N ILE A 532 22.40 9.27 7.46
CA ILE A 532 23.26 8.23 8.03
C ILE A 532 24.53 8.14 7.21
N LYS A 533 25.69 8.26 7.85
CA LYS A 533 27.00 8.11 7.20
C LYS A 533 27.90 7.15 7.97
N LEU A 534 28.55 6.25 7.26
CA LEU A 534 29.62 5.40 7.80
C LEU A 534 30.95 5.74 7.13
N THR A 535 31.98 6.00 7.93
CA THR A 535 33.35 6.32 7.48
C THR A 535 34.35 5.32 8.05
N VAL A 536 35.18 4.73 7.20
CA VAL A 536 36.20 3.74 7.58
C VAL A 536 37.29 4.37 8.44
N SER A 537 37.58 3.73 9.59
CA SER A 537 38.59 4.20 10.56
C SER A 537 39.98 3.54 10.40
N THR A 538 40.14 2.58 9.48
CA THR A 538 41.38 1.77 9.36
C THR A 538 41.91 1.70 7.93
N VAL A 539 43.19 1.40 7.75
CA VAL A 539 43.80 1.29 6.41
C VAL A 539 43.42 -0.01 5.69
N GLU A 540 42.98 -1.01 6.44
CA GLU A 540 42.53 -2.33 5.98
C GLU A 540 41.14 -2.32 5.35
N GLY A 541 40.38 -1.23 5.56
CA GLY A 541 39.08 -0.97 4.98
C GLY A 541 37.89 -1.27 5.88
N GLY A 542 36.67 -1.12 5.34
CA GLY A 542 35.41 -1.47 6.02
C GLY A 542 34.97 -2.92 5.77
N PRO A 543 33.91 -3.42 6.42
CA PRO A 543 33.33 -4.73 6.10
C PRO A 543 32.65 -4.69 4.71
N ASN A 544 32.17 -5.85 4.23
CA ASN A 544 31.11 -5.85 3.23
C ASN A 544 29.80 -5.55 3.97
N LEU A 545 29.14 -4.44 3.66
CA LEU A 545 27.89 -4.02 4.30
C LEU A 545 26.71 -4.30 3.36
N ASP A 546 25.73 -5.03 3.84
CA ASP A 546 24.59 -5.50 3.05
C ASP A 546 23.31 -4.70 3.35
N ARG A 547 22.95 -4.51 4.62
CA ARG A 547 21.73 -3.79 5.00
C ARG A 547 21.90 -2.94 6.24
N ILE A 548 21.12 -1.87 6.31
CA ILE A 548 20.92 -1.05 7.51
C ILE A 548 19.45 -1.17 7.91
N ILE A 549 19.18 -1.54 9.15
CA ILE A 549 17.82 -1.69 9.67
C ILE A 549 17.65 -0.73 10.85
N VAL A 550 16.70 0.20 10.74
CA VAL A 550 16.44 1.23 11.77
C VAL A 550 15.14 0.91 12.48
N THR A 551 15.22 0.57 13.77
CA THR A 551 14.08 0.13 14.59
C THR A 551 13.89 1.08 15.76
N PRO A 552 12.68 1.62 16.01
CA PRO A 552 12.42 2.41 17.21
C PRO A 552 12.62 1.56 18.47
N ILE A 553 13.18 2.17 19.51
CA ILE A 553 13.28 1.58 20.85
C ILE A 553 12.17 2.21 21.69
N GLU A 554 11.24 1.38 22.18
CA GLU A 554 10.16 1.82 23.08
C GLU A 554 10.65 2.29 24.45
#